data_AF-A0A8H6ZX19-F1
#
_entry.id   AF-A0A8H6ZX19-F1
#
_cell.length_a   1.000
_cell.length_b   1.000
_cell.length_c   1.000
_cell.angle_alpha   90.00
_cell.angle_beta   90.00
_cell.angle_gamma   90.00
#
_symmetry.space_group_name_H-M   'P 1'
#
loop_
_entity.id
_entity.type
_entity.pdbx_description
1 polymer ?
#
loop_
_entity_poly.entity_id
_entity_poly.type
_entity_poly.pdbx_seq_one_letter_code
_entity_poly.pdbx_strand_id
1 'polypeptide(L)'
;MSHTSFLTRSPIPSHSQYTSLTTATTNTTTTTTTTRSPGTTSPGFPSSWPRQSALFGSTSSPSTRRRPTATDEALRSSLGYFAFLPQSDPKPPLPPPAPNTGSKAATDTAERLGSTRPPETPQGCSESDRQEHGTSAHTARLEREQAEATQGEFDWVRSGGILRDARGRRDKVRTEAIHAEIRRRDEEDGIMRTWNSYEERWRRLSRPGTGTDQHMAIQFRDIPWPQGSAADRELGVGPVGTVEDLDVESMQRFFLATLRVRTNRMTRKELVRAAWLRWHPDKLVSVLARVVPEDVSMVQEGISLVMGGSPYIPPCFGYSFFSSARALERWHESVNIEHEREQIGLD
;
A
#
# COMPACT_ATOMS: atom_id res chain seq x y z
N MET A 1 31.78 34.80 -39.45
CA MET A 1 30.31 34.92 -39.35
C MET A 1 29.97 34.86 -37.88
N SER A 2 29.70 36.02 -37.30
CA SER A 2 29.56 36.24 -35.87
C SER A 2 28.13 35.95 -35.42
N HIS A 3 27.93 35.06 -34.45
CA HIS A 3 26.64 34.85 -33.81
C HIS A 3 26.63 35.54 -32.44
N THR A 4 25.91 36.66 -32.40
CA THR A 4 25.65 37.51 -31.25
C THR A 4 24.54 36.92 -30.38
N SER A 5 24.79 36.86 -29.08
CA SER A 5 23.86 36.46 -28.03
C SER A 5 22.81 37.54 -27.76
N PHE A 6 21.55 37.16 -27.50
CA PHE A 6 20.55 38.02 -26.87
C PHE A 6 19.94 37.30 -25.67
N LEU A 7 20.24 37.82 -24.47
CA LEU A 7 19.61 37.50 -23.19
C LEU A 7 18.47 38.51 -22.99
N THR A 8 17.22 38.04 -23.02
CA THR A 8 16.04 38.86 -22.73
C THR A 8 15.74 38.76 -21.24
N ARG A 9 15.92 39.88 -20.53
CA ARG A 9 15.60 40.04 -19.10
C ARG A 9 14.13 40.46 -18.97
N SER A 10 13.32 39.70 -18.24
CA SER A 10 11.93 40.09 -17.92
C SER A 10 11.88 41.05 -16.72
N PRO A 11 10.96 42.03 -16.71
CA PRO A 11 10.82 43.01 -15.63
C PRO A 11 9.98 42.49 -14.46
N ILE A 12 10.40 42.85 -13.25
CA ILE A 12 9.71 42.63 -11.99
C ILE A 12 8.68 43.77 -11.80
N PRO A 13 7.38 43.48 -11.56
CA PRO A 13 6.45 44.52 -11.14
C PRO A 13 6.54 44.74 -9.63
N SER A 14 7.03 45.91 -9.26
CA SER A 14 6.84 46.52 -7.95
C SER A 14 5.41 47.04 -7.84
N HIS A 15 4.66 46.63 -6.82
CA HIS A 15 3.49 47.39 -6.40
C HIS A 15 3.48 47.67 -4.90
N SER A 16 3.14 48.92 -4.65
CA SER A 16 3.25 49.69 -3.43
C SER A 16 2.05 49.47 -2.50
N GLN A 17 2.37 49.47 -1.22
CA GLN A 17 1.64 49.95 -0.04
C GLN A 17 0.23 50.56 -0.25
N TYR A 18 -0.72 50.10 0.56
CA TYR A 18 -1.82 50.93 1.10
C TYR A 18 -2.11 50.56 2.57
N THR A 19 -1.80 51.54 3.43
CA THR A 19 -2.51 52.07 4.61
C THR A 19 -3.71 51.36 5.26
N SER A 20 -3.56 51.18 6.59
CA SER A 20 -4.40 51.73 7.69
C SER A 20 -5.80 51.16 8.03
N LEU A 21 -5.86 50.63 9.27
CA LEU A 21 -6.77 50.94 10.39
C LEU A 21 -8.30 51.01 10.15
N THR A 22 -9.02 50.04 10.74
CA THR A 22 -10.25 50.34 11.49
C THR A 22 -10.45 49.35 12.64
N THR A 23 -10.39 49.85 13.88
CA THR A 23 -10.86 49.18 15.09
C THR A 23 -12.38 49.27 15.18
N ALA A 24 -13.07 48.15 15.39
CA ALA A 24 -14.47 48.14 15.79
C ALA A 24 -14.65 47.25 17.03
N THR A 25 -14.85 47.93 18.16
CA THR A 25 -15.22 47.40 19.46
C THR A 25 -16.73 47.14 19.47
N THR A 26 -17.18 45.92 19.76
CA THR A 26 -18.58 45.66 20.13
C THR A 26 -18.68 44.68 21.30
N ASN A 27 -18.82 45.29 22.47
CA ASN A 27 -19.73 44.98 23.59
C ASN A 27 -20.08 43.51 23.90
N THR A 28 -19.48 43.08 24.99
CA THR A 28 -19.90 42.08 25.97
C THR A 28 -21.37 42.21 26.35
N THR A 29 -22.17 41.15 26.13
CA THR A 29 -23.47 40.95 26.81
C THR A 29 -23.37 39.69 27.65
N THR A 30 -23.26 39.88 28.97
CA THR A 30 -23.27 38.82 29.98
C THR A 30 -24.73 38.46 30.29
N THR A 31 -25.20 37.30 29.82
CA THR A 31 -26.51 36.77 30.21
C THR A 31 -26.31 35.62 31.20
N THR A 32 -26.51 35.93 32.47
CA THR A 32 -26.50 34.98 33.59
C THR A 32 -27.83 34.24 33.62
N THR A 33 -27.87 33.01 33.13
CA THR A 33 -29.07 32.14 33.23
C THR A 33 -28.81 31.03 34.23
N THR A 34 -29.22 31.26 35.47
CA THR A 34 -29.39 30.25 36.51
C THR A 34 -30.38 29.19 36.05
N THR A 35 -29.90 27.97 35.79
CA THR A 35 -30.78 26.83 35.53
C THR A 35 -30.55 25.71 36.55
N ARG A 36 -31.66 25.47 37.24
CA ARG A 36 -31.98 24.53 38.32
C ARG A 36 -31.80 23.06 37.90
N SER A 37 -31.10 22.30 38.74
CA SER A 37 -30.96 20.84 38.66
C SER A 37 -32.31 20.13 38.80
N PRO A 38 -32.48 19.00 38.11
CA PRO A 38 -33.17 17.87 38.73
C PRO A 38 -32.49 16.52 38.49
N GLY A 39 -32.48 15.71 39.55
CA GLY A 39 -32.83 14.29 39.46
C GLY A 39 -31.78 13.34 38.92
N THR A 40 -30.94 12.84 39.80
CA THR A 40 -30.24 11.57 39.67
C THR A 40 -31.25 10.43 39.60
N THR A 41 -31.39 9.80 38.43
CA THR A 41 -32.04 8.49 38.29
C THR A 41 -31.15 7.62 37.40
N SER A 42 -30.43 6.69 38.02
CA SER A 42 -29.66 5.66 37.32
C SER A 42 -30.58 4.55 36.80
N PRO A 43 -30.54 4.21 35.49
CA PRO A 43 -30.99 2.92 35.02
C PRO A 43 -29.80 1.95 34.92
N GLY A 44 -29.94 0.79 35.55
CA GLY A 44 -28.99 -0.31 35.48
C GLY A 44 -28.81 -0.83 34.05
N PHE A 45 -27.56 -1.07 33.66
CA PHE A 45 -27.23 -1.75 32.41
C PHE A 45 -27.29 -3.28 32.60
N PRO A 46 -28.00 -4.02 31.73
CA PRO A 46 -27.93 -5.46 31.70
C PRO A 46 -26.57 -5.92 31.13
N SER A 47 -25.83 -6.68 31.94
CA SER A 47 -24.64 -7.40 31.49
C SER A 47 -25.07 -8.61 30.65
N SER A 48 -24.87 -8.54 29.35
CA SER A 48 -24.49 -9.70 28.51
C SER A 48 -24.48 -9.27 27.04
N TRP A 49 -23.29 -9.07 26.50
CA TRP A 49 -23.08 -9.18 25.07
C TRP A 49 -22.21 -10.40 24.81
N PRO A 50 -22.56 -11.23 23.81
CA PRO A 50 -21.91 -12.50 23.55
C PRO A 50 -20.52 -12.27 22.96
N ARG A 51 -19.58 -13.09 23.43
CA ARG A 51 -18.21 -13.26 22.96
C ARG A 51 -18.25 -13.58 21.46
N GLN A 52 -18.02 -12.59 20.60
CA GLN A 52 -17.81 -12.84 19.17
C GLN A 52 -16.38 -13.34 18.96
N SER A 53 -16.30 -14.64 18.77
CA SER A 53 -15.13 -15.41 18.39
C SER A 53 -14.56 -14.92 17.05
N ALA A 54 -13.26 -14.66 17.05
CA ALA A 54 -12.30 -14.84 15.96
C ALA A 54 -12.87 -14.87 14.52
N LEU A 55 -12.91 -13.69 13.89
CA LEU A 55 -13.19 -13.50 12.46
C LEU A 55 -11.93 -13.03 11.72
N PHE A 56 -10.81 -13.74 11.92
CA PHE A 56 -9.71 -13.77 10.96
C PHE A 56 -9.21 -15.21 10.92
N GLY A 57 -9.80 -15.99 10.01
CA GLY A 57 -9.24 -17.27 9.62
C GLY A 57 -7.83 -17.06 9.12
N SER A 58 -6.85 -17.54 9.88
CA SER A 58 -5.51 -17.78 9.36
C SER A 58 -5.64 -18.81 8.24
N THR A 59 -5.57 -18.35 7.00
CA THR A 59 -5.24 -19.23 5.88
C THR A 59 -3.77 -19.60 6.06
N SER A 60 -3.55 -20.70 6.78
CA SER A 60 -2.31 -21.44 6.80
C SER A 60 -1.95 -21.81 5.36
N SER A 61 -1.10 -20.99 4.74
CA SER A 61 -0.48 -21.34 3.46
C SER A 61 0.46 -22.52 3.69
N PRO A 62 0.32 -23.64 2.96
CA PRO A 62 1.33 -24.69 2.97
C PRO A 62 2.57 -24.16 2.26
N SER A 63 3.57 -23.79 3.07
CA SER A 63 4.92 -23.46 2.62
C SER A 63 5.61 -24.74 2.14
N THR A 64 5.39 -25.14 0.90
CA THR A 64 6.18 -26.17 0.23
C THR A 64 7.33 -25.48 -0.49
N ARG A 65 8.33 -25.04 0.28
CA ARG A 65 9.59 -24.50 -0.23
C ARG A 65 10.43 -25.64 -0.82
N ARG A 66 10.13 -26.04 -2.06
CA ARG A 66 11.03 -26.92 -2.83
C ARG A 66 12.24 -26.11 -3.31
N ARG A 67 13.36 -26.39 -2.67
CA ARG A 67 14.72 -25.98 -3.02
C ARG A 67 15.12 -26.65 -4.35
N PRO A 68 15.45 -25.92 -5.43
CA PRO A 68 16.01 -26.55 -6.61
C PRO A 68 17.47 -26.92 -6.33
N THR A 69 17.74 -28.23 -6.36
CA THR A 69 19.09 -28.78 -6.45
C THR A 69 19.55 -28.62 -7.89
N ALA A 70 20.65 -27.89 -8.08
CA ALA A 70 21.41 -27.88 -9.32
C ALA A 70 22.14 -29.22 -9.46
N THR A 71 21.82 -29.95 -10.53
CA THR A 71 22.64 -30.99 -11.18
C THR A 71 22.39 -30.79 -12.66
N ASP A 72 23.34 -30.18 -13.37
CA ASP A 72 24.48 -30.81 -14.01
C ASP A 72 24.13 -31.22 -15.45
N GLU A 73 24.60 -30.35 -16.34
CA GLU A 73 25.19 -30.59 -17.65
C GLU A 73 24.99 -31.97 -18.31
N ALA A 74 24.27 -31.96 -19.44
CA ALA A 74 24.66 -32.56 -20.73
C ALA A 74 23.41 -33.06 -21.48
N LEU A 75 22.99 -32.33 -22.50
CA LEU A 75 23.07 -32.79 -23.89
C LEU A 75 22.57 -31.69 -24.83
N ARG A 76 23.42 -31.41 -25.80
CA ARG A 76 23.25 -30.45 -26.88
C ARG A 76 22.29 -31.01 -27.91
N SER A 77 21.28 -30.22 -28.28
CA SER A 77 20.56 -30.31 -29.56
C SER A 77 19.88 -28.95 -29.76
N SER A 78 20.59 -27.98 -30.36
CA SER A 78 20.61 -27.67 -31.80
C SER A 78 19.36 -26.91 -32.26
N LEU A 79 19.61 -25.76 -32.91
CA LEU A 79 18.71 -24.86 -33.65
C LEU A 79 18.07 -23.70 -32.87
N GLY A 80 18.59 -22.50 -33.15
CA GLY A 80 18.00 -21.22 -32.80
C GLY A 80 19.06 -20.11 -32.69
N TYR A 81 19.70 -19.76 -33.81
CA TYR A 81 20.70 -18.68 -33.88
C TYR A 81 20.06 -17.30 -33.59
N PHE A 82 20.27 -16.77 -32.39
CA PHE A 82 20.40 -15.32 -32.15
C PHE A 82 21.74 -15.10 -31.45
N ALA A 83 22.80 -14.99 -32.25
CA ALA A 83 24.14 -14.72 -31.76
C ALA A 83 24.28 -13.22 -31.44
N PHE A 84 24.15 -12.86 -30.16
CA PHE A 84 24.80 -11.66 -29.66
C PHE A 84 26.27 -12.00 -29.42
N LEU A 85 27.18 -11.28 -30.08
CA LEU A 85 28.62 -11.35 -29.81
C LEU A 85 28.86 -10.91 -28.35
N PRO A 86 29.35 -11.78 -27.45
CA PRO A 86 29.77 -11.31 -26.13
C PRO A 86 31.03 -10.46 -26.32
N GLN A 87 30.94 -9.17 -25.96
CA GLN A 87 32.13 -8.35 -25.76
C GLN A 87 32.97 -8.99 -24.67
N SER A 88 34.22 -9.28 -25.00
CA SER A 88 35.18 -9.97 -24.15
C SER A 88 35.66 -9.04 -23.03
N ASP A 89 35.11 -9.21 -21.83
CA ASP A 89 35.74 -8.73 -20.61
C ASP A 89 36.76 -9.76 -20.08
N PRO A 90 37.90 -9.32 -19.54
CA PRO A 90 38.94 -10.21 -19.04
C PRO A 90 38.50 -10.96 -17.78
N LYS A 91 38.47 -12.29 -17.91
CA LYS A 91 38.17 -13.29 -16.88
C LYS A 91 39.06 -13.11 -15.64
N PRO A 92 38.51 -12.86 -14.44
CA PRO A 92 39.29 -12.89 -13.20
C PRO A 92 39.77 -14.33 -12.87
N PRO A 93 40.91 -14.48 -12.19
CA PRO A 93 41.52 -15.79 -11.91
C PRO A 93 40.64 -16.59 -10.93
N LEU A 94 40.40 -17.85 -11.29
CA LEU A 94 39.65 -18.81 -10.48
C LEU A 94 40.43 -19.18 -9.20
N PRO A 95 39.74 -19.33 -8.05
CA PRO A 95 40.35 -19.88 -6.83
C PRO A 95 40.63 -21.39 -6.98
N PRO A 96 41.63 -21.92 -6.25
CA PRO A 96 42.01 -23.32 -6.31
C PRO A 96 40.94 -24.26 -5.73
N PRO A 97 40.86 -25.52 -6.22
CA PRO A 97 39.89 -26.50 -5.77
C PRO A 97 40.18 -26.98 -4.33
N ALA A 98 39.14 -27.03 -3.50
CA ALA A 98 39.20 -27.57 -2.15
C ALA A 98 39.35 -29.11 -2.17
N PRO A 99 40.02 -29.71 -1.17
CA PRO A 99 40.27 -31.15 -1.10
C PRO A 99 39.01 -31.96 -0.77
N ASN A 100 38.86 -33.05 -1.52
CA ASN A 100 37.85 -34.08 -1.36
C ASN A 100 37.92 -34.75 0.03
N THR A 101 36.92 -34.49 0.88
CA THR A 101 36.57 -35.38 2.00
C THR A 101 35.55 -36.40 1.51
N GLY A 102 36.02 -37.63 1.32
CA GLY A 102 35.18 -38.78 1.03
C GLY A 102 34.30 -39.16 2.21
N SER A 103 33.13 -39.71 1.90
CA SER A 103 32.43 -40.62 2.81
C SER A 103 31.81 -41.74 2.00
N LYS A 104 32.39 -42.93 2.20
CA LYS A 104 31.89 -44.24 1.77
C LYS A 104 30.90 -44.74 2.82
N ALA A 105 29.72 -45.19 2.36
CA ALA A 105 28.91 -46.29 2.91
C ALA A 105 27.75 -46.48 1.91
N ALA A 106 27.63 -47.52 1.07
CA ALA A 106 27.68 -48.96 1.27
C ALA A 106 26.57 -49.50 2.19
N THR A 107 25.36 -49.70 1.64
CA THR A 107 24.40 -50.77 1.96
C THR A 107 23.37 -50.78 0.81
N ASP A 108 23.47 -51.63 -0.21
CA ASP A 108 23.14 -53.05 -0.20
C ASP A 108 21.67 -53.31 0.18
N THR A 109 20.78 -53.25 -0.81
CA THR A 109 19.44 -53.86 -0.75
C THR A 109 18.96 -54.15 -2.18
N ALA A 110 19.68 -55.06 -2.84
CA ALA A 110 19.07 -55.90 -3.86
C ALA A 110 18.12 -56.90 -3.18
N GLU A 111 17.16 -57.40 -3.94
CA GLU A 111 16.15 -58.40 -3.54
C GLU A 111 14.89 -57.88 -2.84
N ARG A 112 13.99 -57.30 -3.64
CA ARG A 112 12.58 -57.67 -3.52
C ARG A 112 11.92 -57.65 -4.90
N LEU A 113 12.13 -58.75 -5.64
CA LEU A 113 11.28 -59.19 -6.75
C LEU A 113 9.89 -59.54 -6.20
N GLY A 114 9.16 -58.51 -5.75
CA GLY A 114 7.74 -58.59 -5.49
C GLY A 114 7.02 -58.39 -6.80
N SER A 115 6.54 -59.50 -7.36
CA SER A 115 5.56 -59.59 -8.44
C SER A 115 4.46 -58.53 -8.26
N THR A 116 4.69 -57.34 -8.80
CA THR A 116 3.74 -56.24 -8.79
C THR A 116 2.80 -56.56 -9.93
N ARG A 117 1.73 -57.28 -9.58
CA ARG A 117 0.56 -57.52 -10.43
C ARG A 117 0.27 -56.21 -11.17
N PRO A 118 0.30 -56.18 -12.53
CA PRO A 118 -0.02 -54.97 -13.26
C PRO A 118 -1.34 -54.45 -12.71
N PRO A 119 -1.41 -53.19 -12.23
CA PRO A 119 -2.63 -52.64 -11.67
C PRO A 119 -3.72 -52.89 -12.71
N GLU A 120 -4.72 -53.66 -12.32
CA GLU A 120 -5.86 -53.98 -13.17
C GLU A 120 -6.34 -52.66 -13.75
N THR A 121 -6.17 -52.50 -15.05
CA THR A 121 -6.60 -51.32 -15.79
C THR A 121 -8.02 -51.03 -15.36
N PRO A 122 -8.30 -49.88 -14.70
CA PRO A 122 -9.66 -49.55 -14.28
C PRO A 122 -10.52 -49.52 -15.55
N GLN A 123 -11.32 -50.57 -15.71
CA GLN A 123 -12.02 -50.92 -16.95
C GLN A 123 -13.31 -50.09 -17.09
N GLY A 124 -13.21 -48.81 -16.75
CA GLY A 124 -14.35 -47.90 -16.61
C GLY A 124 -14.07 -46.42 -16.80
N CYS A 125 -12.87 -46.01 -17.23
CA CYS A 125 -12.72 -44.65 -17.79
C CYS A 125 -13.36 -44.65 -19.17
N SER A 126 -14.50 -43.98 -19.29
CA SER A 126 -15.24 -43.86 -20.54
C SER A 126 -14.38 -43.11 -21.57
N GLU A 127 -14.54 -43.41 -22.86
CA GLU A 127 -13.87 -42.65 -23.93
C GLU A 127 -14.24 -41.16 -23.90
N SER A 128 -15.43 -40.84 -23.36
CA SER A 128 -15.89 -39.47 -23.11
C SER A 128 -14.96 -38.72 -22.16
N ASP A 129 -14.55 -39.35 -21.05
CA ASP A 129 -13.65 -38.72 -20.08
C ASP A 129 -12.30 -38.40 -20.73
N ARG A 130 -11.79 -39.28 -21.61
CA ARG A 130 -10.52 -39.04 -22.32
C ARG A 130 -10.60 -37.88 -23.31
N GLN A 131 -11.75 -37.70 -23.97
CA GLN A 131 -11.96 -36.59 -24.90
C GLN A 131 -12.06 -35.25 -24.16
N GLU A 132 -12.79 -35.19 -23.03
CA GLU A 132 -12.91 -33.96 -22.23
C GLU A 132 -11.58 -33.53 -21.59
N HIS A 133 -10.79 -34.48 -21.10
CA HIS A 133 -9.46 -34.16 -20.57
C HIS A 133 -8.51 -33.64 -21.65
N GLY A 134 -8.61 -34.15 -22.88
CA GLY A 134 -7.82 -33.69 -24.01
C GLY A 134 -8.17 -32.25 -24.44
N THR A 135 -9.46 -31.93 -24.52
CA THR A 135 -9.91 -30.58 -24.89
C THR A 135 -9.57 -29.56 -23.80
N SER A 136 -9.79 -29.90 -22.52
CA SER A 136 -9.45 -29.03 -21.38
C SER A 136 -7.94 -28.73 -21.29
N ALA A 137 -7.08 -29.73 -21.53
CA ALA A 137 -5.64 -29.51 -21.54
C ALA A 137 -5.21 -28.60 -22.71
N HIS A 138 -5.83 -28.73 -23.88
CA HIS A 138 -5.55 -27.89 -25.03
C HIS A 138 -5.98 -26.43 -24.80
N THR A 139 -7.18 -26.20 -24.27
CA THR A 139 -7.66 -24.84 -23.97
C THR A 139 -6.79 -24.16 -22.92
N ALA A 140 -6.43 -24.85 -21.84
CA ALA A 140 -5.55 -24.32 -20.80
C ALA A 140 -4.16 -23.95 -21.34
N ARG A 141 -3.65 -24.70 -22.32
CA ARG A 141 -2.39 -24.36 -23.00
C ARG A 141 -2.53 -23.09 -23.84
N LEU A 142 -3.58 -22.98 -24.65
CA LEU A 142 -3.84 -21.78 -25.45
C LEU A 142 -4.03 -20.54 -24.58
N GLU A 143 -4.75 -20.66 -23.47
CA GLU A 143 -4.92 -19.56 -22.50
C GLU A 143 -3.58 -19.09 -21.92
N ARG A 144 -2.68 -20.03 -21.59
CA ARG A 144 -1.33 -19.69 -21.11
C ARG A 144 -0.51 -18.98 -22.20
N GLU A 145 -0.49 -19.50 -23.42
CA GLU A 145 0.23 -18.90 -24.54
C GLU A 145 -0.30 -17.48 -24.85
N GLN A 146 -1.63 -17.27 -24.75
CA GLN A 146 -2.25 -15.95 -24.89
C GLN A 146 -1.90 -15.02 -23.73
N ALA A 147 -1.89 -15.51 -22.48
CA ALA A 147 -1.50 -14.71 -21.32
C ALA A 147 -0.03 -14.27 -21.40
N GLU A 148 0.87 -15.16 -21.83
CA GLU A 148 2.28 -14.83 -22.06
C GLU A 148 2.46 -13.83 -23.19
N ALA A 149 1.71 -13.98 -24.30
CA ALA A 149 1.74 -13.03 -25.41
C ALA A 149 1.26 -11.63 -24.96
N THR A 150 0.16 -11.54 -24.22
CA THR A 150 -0.35 -10.26 -23.71
C THR A 150 0.64 -9.63 -22.72
N GLN A 151 1.25 -10.42 -21.83
CA GLN A 151 2.29 -9.95 -20.91
C GLN A 151 3.51 -9.41 -21.67
N GLY A 152 3.98 -10.12 -22.71
CA GLY A 152 5.08 -9.66 -23.56
C GLY A 152 4.76 -8.35 -24.28
N GLU A 153 3.52 -8.13 -24.69
CA GLU A 153 3.08 -6.85 -25.25
C GLU A 153 3.14 -5.72 -24.22
N PHE A 154 2.69 -5.97 -22.99
CA PHE A 154 2.80 -5.00 -21.89
C PHE A 154 4.26 -4.63 -21.60
N ASP A 155 5.14 -5.62 -21.48
CA ASP A 155 6.56 -5.41 -21.15
C ASP A 155 7.31 -4.70 -22.29
N TRP A 156 6.98 -5.03 -23.54
CA TRP A 156 7.51 -4.35 -24.72
C TRP A 156 7.13 -2.86 -24.73
N VAL A 157 5.85 -2.55 -24.50
CA VAL A 157 5.35 -1.17 -24.46
C VAL A 157 5.93 -0.42 -23.26
N ARG A 158 6.03 -1.06 -22.08
CA ARG A 158 6.67 -0.49 -20.88
C ARG A 158 8.13 -0.08 -21.12
N SER A 159 8.84 -0.82 -21.96
CA SER A 159 10.22 -0.52 -22.35
C SER A 159 10.34 0.59 -23.42
N GLY A 160 9.22 1.21 -23.84
CA GLY A 160 9.15 2.25 -24.87
C GLY A 160 8.89 1.72 -26.29
N GLY A 161 8.53 0.44 -26.42
CA GLY A 161 8.19 -0.18 -27.70
C GLY A 161 6.85 0.28 -28.28
N ILE A 162 6.72 0.21 -29.61
CA ILE A 162 5.46 0.47 -30.32
C ILE A 162 4.94 -0.84 -30.92
N LEU A 163 3.67 -1.17 -30.68
CA LEU A 163 3.05 -2.37 -31.26
C LEU A 163 2.80 -2.23 -32.75
N ARG A 164 2.75 -3.37 -33.45
CA ARG A 164 2.46 -3.44 -34.88
C ARG A 164 1.18 -4.23 -35.13
N ASP A 165 0.39 -3.79 -36.11
CA ASP A 165 -0.77 -4.51 -36.60
C ASP A 165 -0.34 -5.75 -37.42
N ALA A 166 -1.31 -6.60 -37.79
CA ALA A 166 -1.05 -7.78 -38.63
C ALA A 166 -0.45 -7.44 -40.01
N ARG A 167 -0.50 -6.17 -40.42
CA ARG A 167 0.09 -5.65 -41.68
C ARG A 167 1.47 -5.02 -41.44
N GLY A 168 2.02 -5.12 -40.24
CA GLY A 168 3.31 -4.57 -39.85
C GLY A 168 3.35 -3.06 -39.63
N ARG A 169 2.22 -2.36 -39.70
CA ARG A 169 2.11 -0.91 -39.47
C ARG A 169 2.04 -0.63 -37.96
N ARG A 170 2.52 0.55 -37.55
CA ARG A 170 2.50 0.96 -36.13
C ARG A 170 1.06 1.17 -35.66
N ASP A 171 0.64 0.41 -34.64
CA ASP A 171 -0.67 0.52 -34.03
C ASP A 171 -0.61 1.48 -32.83
N LYS A 172 -0.80 2.77 -33.12
CA LYS A 172 -0.76 3.82 -32.10
C LYS A 172 -1.93 3.71 -31.11
N VAL A 173 -3.10 3.27 -31.57
CA VAL A 173 -4.31 3.20 -30.75
C VAL A 173 -4.16 2.10 -29.70
N ARG A 174 -3.72 0.91 -30.12
CA ARG A 174 -3.45 -0.20 -29.19
C ARG A 174 -2.31 0.11 -28.23
N THR A 175 -1.23 0.72 -28.74
CA THR A 175 -0.09 1.12 -27.89
C THR A 175 -0.53 2.13 -26.82
N GLU A 176 -1.32 3.15 -27.18
CA GLU A 176 -1.80 4.16 -26.22
C GLU A 176 -2.75 3.56 -25.18
N ALA A 177 -3.62 2.63 -25.59
CA ALA A 177 -4.48 1.90 -24.65
C ALA A 177 -3.67 1.11 -23.62
N ILE A 178 -2.58 0.46 -24.05
CA ILE A 178 -1.67 -0.25 -23.15
C ILE A 178 -0.89 0.74 -22.26
N HIS A 179 -0.42 1.87 -22.79
CA HIS A 179 0.20 2.92 -21.96
C HIS A 179 -0.74 3.43 -20.86
N ALA A 180 -2.01 3.68 -21.19
CA ALA A 180 -3.00 4.13 -20.22
C ALA A 180 -3.23 3.09 -19.12
N GLU A 181 -3.29 1.80 -19.49
CA GLU A 181 -3.41 0.70 -18.53
C GLU A 181 -2.15 0.54 -17.66
N ILE A 182 -0.94 0.64 -18.25
CA ILE A 182 0.32 0.62 -17.50
C ILE A 182 0.35 1.76 -16.47
N ARG A 183 0.01 2.99 -16.90
CA ARG A 183 -0.03 4.15 -16.01
C ARG A 183 -0.98 3.92 -14.84
N ARG A 184 -2.18 3.41 -15.11
CA ARG A 184 -3.15 3.09 -14.06
C ARG A 184 -2.61 2.04 -13.09
N ARG A 185 -2.01 0.95 -13.57
CA ARG A 185 -1.42 -0.08 -12.68
C ARG A 185 -0.26 0.47 -11.85
N ASP A 186 0.59 1.30 -12.45
CA ASP A 186 1.71 1.91 -11.74
C ASP A 186 1.23 2.87 -10.63
N GLU A 187 0.13 3.60 -10.86
CA GLU A 187 -0.57 4.40 -9.84
C GLU A 187 -1.12 3.52 -8.71
N GLU A 188 -1.85 2.44 -9.05
CA GLU A 188 -2.39 1.48 -8.07
C GLU A 188 -1.27 0.84 -7.22
N ASP A 189 -0.19 0.38 -7.86
CA ASP A 189 1.00 -0.17 -7.21
C ASP A 189 1.70 0.88 -6.34
N GLY A 190 1.73 2.15 -6.78
CA GLY A 190 2.23 3.28 -6.00
C GLY A 190 1.45 3.46 -4.69
N ILE A 191 0.12 3.41 -4.76
CA ILE A 191 -0.77 3.51 -3.60
C ILE A 191 -0.51 2.34 -2.64
N MET A 192 -0.47 1.11 -3.14
CA MET A 192 -0.21 -0.08 -2.33
C MET A 192 1.19 -0.07 -1.69
N ARG A 193 2.22 0.35 -2.43
CA ARG A 193 3.58 0.52 -1.89
C ARG A 193 3.62 1.55 -0.76
N THR A 194 2.91 2.67 -0.92
CA THR A 194 2.83 3.72 0.09
C THR A 194 2.19 3.19 1.38
N TRP A 195 1.08 2.47 1.27
CA TRP A 195 0.41 1.82 2.41
C TRP A 195 1.27 0.75 3.08
N ASN A 196 1.97 -0.08 2.32
CA ASN A 196 2.86 -1.11 2.86
C ASN A 196 4.04 -0.49 3.61
N SER A 197 4.62 0.58 3.07
CA SER A 197 5.70 1.34 3.73
C SER A 197 5.21 1.99 5.03
N TYR A 198 4.01 2.58 5.01
CA TYR A 198 3.36 3.12 6.20
C TYR A 198 3.15 2.05 7.28
N GLU A 199 2.66 0.86 6.91
CA GLU A 199 2.49 -0.23 7.88
C GLU A 199 3.79 -0.78 8.44
N GLU A 200 4.83 -0.89 7.60
CA GLU A 200 6.12 -1.37 8.07
C GLU A 200 6.77 -0.38 9.05
N ARG A 201 6.63 0.94 8.81
CA ARG A 201 7.03 1.97 9.78
C ARG A 201 6.29 1.82 11.10
N TRP A 202 4.97 1.61 11.06
CA TRP A 202 4.18 1.33 12.26
C TRP A 202 4.64 0.07 12.98
N ARG A 203 4.85 -1.02 12.25
CA ARG A 203 5.32 -2.29 12.82
C ARG A 203 6.68 -2.11 13.49
N ARG A 204 7.58 -1.32 12.90
CA ARG A 204 8.87 -0.99 13.48
C ARG A 204 8.71 -0.18 14.77
N LEU A 205 7.83 0.81 14.79
CA LEU A 205 7.57 1.67 15.94
C LEU A 205 6.93 0.89 17.12
N SER A 206 5.98 0.00 16.81
CA SER A 206 5.26 -0.80 17.80
C SER A 206 6.08 -1.96 18.38
N ARG A 207 7.23 -2.30 17.81
CA ARG A 207 8.09 -3.33 18.41
C ARG A 207 8.56 -2.83 19.78
N PRO A 208 8.29 -3.56 20.87
CA PRO A 208 8.91 -3.26 22.15
C PRO A 208 10.43 -3.36 21.97
N GLY A 209 11.16 -2.34 22.42
CA GLY A 209 12.62 -2.35 22.35
C GLY A 209 13.15 -3.59 23.05
N THR A 210 13.98 -4.38 22.37
CA THR A 210 14.60 -5.56 22.95
C THR A 210 15.66 -5.13 23.95
N GLY A 211 15.28 -4.93 25.21
CA GLY A 211 16.11 -4.99 26.42
C GLY A 211 17.19 -3.92 26.63
N THR A 212 17.95 -3.56 25.59
CA THR A 212 19.09 -2.63 25.64
C THR A 212 18.74 -1.23 25.13
N ASP A 213 17.70 -1.12 24.29
CA ASP A 213 17.23 0.16 23.73
C ASP A 213 15.98 0.69 24.46
N GLN A 214 15.96 0.59 25.79
CA GLN A 214 14.91 1.23 26.61
C GLN A 214 14.92 2.77 26.48
N HIS A 215 15.90 3.34 25.79
CA HIS A 215 16.07 4.76 25.53
C HIS A 215 15.80 5.19 24.07
N MET A 216 15.16 4.37 23.23
CA MET A 216 14.61 4.92 21.98
C MET A 216 13.39 5.78 22.29
N ALA A 217 13.70 7.01 22.73
CA ALA A 217 12.75 8.08 22.90
C ALA A 217 12.19 8.43 21.53
N ILE A 218 10.89 8.22 21.36
CA ILE A 218 10.19 8.46 20.11
C ILE A 218 9.89 9.96 20.03
N GLN A 219 10.28 10.59 18.93
CA GLN A 219 9.92 11.98 18.66
C GLN A 219 8.66 12.06 17.79
N PHE A 220 8.04 13.23 17.75
CA PHE A 220 6.84 13.49 16.93
C PHE A 220 7.06 13.10 15.45
N ARG A 221 8.23 13.43 14.90
CA ARG A 221 8.63 13.13 13.51
C ARG A 221 8.82 11.64 13.20
N ASP A 222 9.02 10.80 14.22
CA ASP A 222 9.23 9.36 14.05
C ASP A 222 7.91 8.63 13.85
N ILE A 223 6.80 9.25 14.24
CA ILE A 223 5.46 8.71 14.05
C ILE A 223 5.11 8.78 12.56
N PRO A 224 4.78 7.66 11.91
CA PRO A 224 4.34 7.66 10.53
C PRO A 224 2.91 8.21 10.46
N TRP A 225 2.80 9.53 10.40
CA TRP A 225 1.52 10.22 10.15
C TRP A 225 0.96 9.79 8.78
N PRO A 226 -0.37 9.76 8.59
CA PRO A 226 -1.03 9.31 7.36
C PRO A 226 -0.93 10.38 6.28
N GLN A 227 0.30 10.78 5.98
CA GLN A 227 0.68 11.78 4.98
C GLN A 227 1.81 11.19 4.14
N GLY A 228 2.04 11.74 2.96
CA GLY A 228 3.13 11.27 2.10
C GLY A 228 2.63 10.28 1.07
N SER A 229 1.76 10.75 0.19
CA SER A 229 1.77 10.23 -1.17
C SER A 229 3.17 10.47 -1.77
N ALA A 230 3.62 9.62 -2.70
CA ALA A 230 4.89 9.86 -3.39
C ALA A 230 4.92 11.25 -4.06
N ALA A 231 3.76 11.77 -4.46
CA ALA A 231 3.61 13.11 -5.01
C ALA A 231 3.95 14.21 -3.99
N ASP A 232 3.69 14.00 -2.70
CA ASP A 232 3.98 15.00 -1.66
C ASP A 232 5.51 15.18 -1.50
N ARG A 233 6.30 14.12 -1.72
CA ARG A 233 7.77 14.22 -1.78
C ARG A 233 8.26 14.95 -3.02
N GLU A 234 7.59 14.79 -4.15
CA GLU A 234 7.90 15.52 -5.39
C GLU A 234 7.58 17.01 -5.27
N LEU A 235 6.52 17.35 -4.51
CA LEU A 235 6.16 18.72 -4.13
C LEU A 235 7.11 19.35 -3.10
N GLY A 236 8.12 18.61 -2.62
CA GLY A 236 9.08 19.10 -1.64
C GLY A 236 8.52 19.23 -0.22
N VAL A 237 7.39 18.58 0.08
CA VAL A 237 6.87 18.50 1.44
C VAL A 237 7.86 17.67 2.25
N GLY A 238 8.56 18.35 3.17
CA GLY A 238 9.56 17.74 4.02
C GLY A 238 8.96 16.69 4.97
N PRO A 239 9.80 15.96 5.72
CA PRO A 239 9.31 15.14 6.81
C PRO A 239 8.53 16.02 7.80
N VAL A 240 7.36 15.54 8.24
CA VAL A 240 6.50 16.22 9.21
C VAL A 240 7.28 16.46 10.49
N GLY A 241 7.62 17.71 10.76
CA GLY A 241 8.40 18.12 11.92
C GLY A 241 7.50 18.64 13.04
N THR A 242 6.42 19.32 12.68
CA THR A 242 5.49 19.96 13.64
C THR A 242 4.03 19.63 13.32
N VAL A 243 3.11 20.06 14.19
CA VAL A 243 1.67 19.82 14.02
C VAL A 243 1.12 20.62 12.85
N GLU A 244 1.67 21.79 12.55
CA GLU A 244 1.24 22.65 11.44
C GLU A 244 1.54 22.04 10.07
N ASP A 245 2.54 21.17 9.99
CA ASP A 245 2.84 20.37 8.80
C ASP A 245 1.72 19.34 8.52
N LEU A 246 0.86 19.06 9.52
CA LEU A 246 -0.25 18.12 9.38
C LEU A 246 -1.43 18.71 8.60
N ASP A 247 -1.31 18.76 7.28
CA ASP A 247 -2.44 19.04 6.38
C ASP A 247 -3.53 17.95 6.37
N VAL A 248 -4.77 18.38 6.58
CA VAL A 248 -6.01 17.58 6.56
C VAL A 248 -6.27 17.01 5.17
N GLU A 249 -6.09 17.81 4.11
CA GLU A 249 -6.38 17.38 2.74
C GLU A 249 -5.48 16.21 2.33
N SER A 250 -4.20 16.30 2.66
CA SER A 250 -3.21 15.24 2.44
C SER A 250 -3.57 13.95 3.17
N MET A 251 -4.09 14.02 4.41
CA MET A 251 -4.55 12.84 5.13
C MET A 251 -5.81 12.24 4.53
N GLN A 252 -6.77 13.06 4.10
CA GLN A 252 -7.94 12.57 3.39
C GLN A 252 -7.55 11.87 2.10
N ARG A 253 -6.65 12.47 1.31
CA ARG A 253 -6.11 11.89 0.09
C ARG A 253 -5.43 10.55 0.36
N PHE A 254 -4.64 10.45 1.43
CA PHE A 254 -3.99 9.20 1.84
C PHE A 254 -5.00 8.09 2.18
N PHE A 255 -6.00 8.39 3.02
CA PHE A 255 -7.02 7.42 3.41
C PHE A 255 -7.93 7.00 2.24
N LEU A 256 -8.27 7.94 1.37
CA LEU A 256 -9.12 7.69 0.21
C LEU A 256 -8.34 7.11 -0.98
N ALA A 257 -7.01 7.11 -0.98
CA ALA A 257 -6.20 6.60 -2.08
C ALA A 257 -6.57 5.15 -2.44
N THR A 258 -6.91 4.30 -1.46
CA THR A 258 -7.29 2.90 -1.72
C THR A 258 -8.57 2.74 -2.54
N LEU A 259 -9.42 3.77 -2.64
CA LEU A 259 -10.59 3.76 -3.53
C LEU A 259 -10.22 3.73 -5.00
N ARG A 260 -9.02 4.21 -5.35
CA ARG A 260 -8.55 4.23 -6.75
C ARG A 260 -8.11 2.86 -7.24
N VAL A 261 -7.96 1.88 -6.34
CA VAL A 261 -7.52 0.51 -6.68
C VAL A 261 -8.72 -0.31 -7.14
N ARG A 262 -8.70 -0.81 -8.39
CA ARG A 262 -9.82 -1.55 -9.01
C ARG A 262 -10.23 -2.81 -8.27
N THR A 263 -9.32 -3.45 -7.55
CA THR A 263 -9.63 -4.67 -6.77
C THR A 263 -10.47 -4.38 -5.54
N ASN A 264 -10.66 -3.12 -5.19
CA ASN A 264 -11.40 -2.71 -4.03
C ASN A 264 -12.92 -2.76 -4.29
N ARG A 265 -13.61 -3.62 -3.55
CA ARG A 265 -15.08 -3.76 -3.62
C ARG A 265 -15.80 -3.07 -2.46
N MET A 266 -15.05 -2.48 -1.53
CA MET A 266 -15.63 -1.85 -0.36
C MET A 266 -16.23 -0.48 -0.74
N THR A 267 -17.32 -0.13 -0.07
CA THR A 267 -17.89 1.21 -0.16
C THR A 267 -16.93 2.24 0.45
N ARG A 268 -17.08 3.52 0.07
CA ARG A 268 -16.32 4.64 0.67
C ARG A 268 -16.36 4.61 2.20
N LYS A 269 -17.55 4.35 2.77
CA LYS A 269 -17.76 4.26 4.22
C LYS A 269 -16.98 3.12 4.86
N GLU A 270 -16.99 1.95 4.24
CA GLU A 270 -16.24 0.78 4.73
C GLU A 270 -14.74 1.00 4.65
N LEU A 271 -14.25 1.70 3.62
CA LEU A 271 -12.83 1.99 3.46
C LEU A 271 -12.32 3.00 4.46
N VAL A 272 -13.07 4.06 4.70
CA VAL A 272 -12.74 5.03 5.75
C VAL A 272 -12.69 4.33 7.10
N ARG A 273 -13.69 3.49 7.40
CA ARG A 273 -13.69 2.68 8.62
C ARG A 273 -12.47 1.74 8.67
N ALA A 274 -12.15 1.04 7.60
CA ALA A 274 -11.02 0.13 7.54
C ALA A 274 -9.69 0.87 7.71
N ALA A 275 -9.55 2.02 7.06
CA ALA A 275 -8.37 2.89 7.15
C ALA A 275 -8.19 3.45 8.57
N TRP A 276 -9.27 3.88 9.23
CA TRP A 276 -9.24 4.30 10.62
C TRP A 276 -8.91 3.16 11.58
N LEU A 277 -9.51 1.98 11.38
CA LEU A 277 -9.16 0.79 12.16
C LEU A 277 -7.70 0.34 11.94
N ARG A 278 -7.11 0.65 10.79
CA ARG A 278 -5.69 0.38 10.49
C ARG A 278 -4.77 1.39 11.18
N TRP A 279 -5.18 2.66 11.24
CA TRP A 279 -4.54 3.75 11.96
C TRP A 279 -4.68 3.65 13.51
N HIS A 280 -5.53 2.75 14.00
CA HIS A 280 -5.96 2.51 15.39
C HIS A 280 -5.23 3.28 16.52
N PRO A 281 -5.94 4.12 17.30
CA PRO A 281 -5.37 4.86 18.43
C PRO A 281 -4.84 3.97 19.57
N ASP A 282 -5.26 2.71 19.67
CA ASP A 282 -4.66 1.76 20.63
C ASP A 282 -3.16 1.52 20.39
N LYS A 283 -2.71 1.56 19.13
CA LYS A 283 -1.27 1.47 18.83
C LYS A 283 -0.51 2.66 19.41
N LEU A 284 -1.15 3.82 19.46
CA LEU A 284 -0.58 5.05 20.00
C LEU A 284 -0.41 5.00 21.51
N VAL A 285 -1.20 4.22 22.26
CA VAL A 285 -1.02 4.09 23.72
C VAL A 285 0.39 3.55 24.05
N SER A 286 0.82 2.52 23.33
CA SER A 286 2.17 1.94 23.50
C SER A 286 3.29 2.89 23.06
N VAL A 287 3.02 3.74 22.07
CA VAL A 287 3.97 4.71 21.53
C VAL A 287 4.10 5.90 22.47
N LEU A 288 3.00 6.45 22.95
CA LEU A 288 2.94 7.60 23.87
C LEU A 288 3.74 7.36 25.14
N ALA A 289 3.76 6.13 25.65
CA ALA A 289 4.57 5.75 26.82
C ALA A 289 6.10 5.89 26.57
N ARG A 290 6.52 5.97 25.31
CA ARG A 290 7.92 6.08 24.88
C ARG A 290 8.23 7.42 24.21
N VAL A 291 7.24 8.30 24.05
CA VAL A 291 7.43 9.61 23.43
C VAL A 291 8.22 10.51 24.38
N VAL A 292 9.16 11.26 23.81
CA VAL A 292 9.93 12.32 24.48
C VAL A 292 8.95 13.29 25.17
N PRO A 293 9.10 13.63 26.47
CA PRO A 293 8.09 14.40 27.21
C PRO A 293 7.78 15.77 26.56
N GLU A 294 8.76 16.37 25.89
CA GLU A 294 8.61 17.62 25.13
C GLU A 294 7.65 17.49 23.93
N ASP A 295 7.54 16.30 23.33
CA ASP A 295 6.73 16.05 22.14
C ASP A 295 5.34 15.50 22.46
N VAL A 296 5.05 15.15 23.72
CA VAL A 296 3.78 14.50 24.11
C VAL A 296 2.57 15.35 23.74
N SER A 297 2.64 16.67 23.94
CA SER A 297 1.56 17.59 23.58
C SER A 297 1.32 17.62 22.07
N MET A 298 2.39 17.74 21.28
CA MET A 298 2.32 17.74 19.80
C MET A 298 1.75 16.42 19.28
N VAL A 299 2.16 15.28 19.85
CA VAL A 299 1.62 13.97 19.46
C VAL A 299 0.12 13.89 19.80
N GLN A 300 -0.31 14.33 20.97
CA GLN A 300 -1.74 14.34 21.34
C GLN A 300 -2.58 15.25 20.43
N GLU A 301 -2.04 16.41 20.06
CA GLU A 301 -2.68 17.32 19.12
C GLU A 301 -2.77 16.72 17.71
N GLY A 302 -1.67 16.16 17.21
CA GLY A 302 -1.66 15.46 15.92
C GLY A 302 -2.62 14.27 15.88
N ILE A 303 -2.75 13.51 16.98
CA ILE A 303 -3.74 12.45 17.11
C ILE A 303 -5.16 13.01 17.00
N SER A 304 -5.43 14.12 17.70
CA SER A 304 -6.74 14.78 17.67
C SER A 304 -7.07 15.27 16.27
N LEU A 305 -6.10 15.84 15.57
CA LEU A 305 -6.23 16.34 14.20
C LEU A 305 -6.55 15.20 13.23
N VAL A 306 -5.82 14.07 13.30
CA VAL A 306 -6.12 12.90 12.45
C VAL A 306 -7.51 12.31 12.74
N MET A 307 -7.92 12.30 14.00
CA MET A 307 -9.24 11.80 14.42
C MET A 307 -10.39 12.74 14.06
N GLY A 308 -10.12 13.88 13.41
CA GLY A 308 -11.12 14.90 13.11
C GLY A 308 -11.68 15.58 14.36
N GLY A 309 -10.98 15.47 15.49
CA GLY A 309 -11.25 16.24 16.69
C GLY A 309 -10.84 17.67 16.44
N SER A 310 -11.81 18.55 16.22
CA SER A 310 -11.55 19.99 16.23
C SER A 310 -10.82 20.34 17.54
N PRO A 311 -9.65 21.01 17.48
CA PRO A 311 -8.87 21.35 18.67
C PRO A 311 -9.61 22.30 19.63
N TYR A 312 -10.76 22.82 19.22
CA TYR A 312 -11.60 23.75 19.99
C TYR A 312 -12.75 23.08 20.75
N ILE A 313 -12.80 21.75 20.86
CA ILE A 313 -13.72 21.11 21.81
C ILE A 313 -13.01 21.11 23.17
N PRO A 314 -13.38 22.00 24.12
CA PRO A 314 -12.73 22.06 25.41
C PRO A 314 -12.84 20.69 26.11
N PRO A 315 -11.84 20.28 26.90
CA PRO A 315 -11.82 19.06 27.68
C PRO A 315 -12.80 19.16 28.87
N CYS A 316 -14.07 19.33 28.56
CA CYS A 316 -15.17 19.31 29.50
C CYS A 316 -15.97 18.05 29.14
N PHE A 317 -16.14 17.15 30.10
CA PHE A 317 -16.77 15.83 30.02
C PHE A 317 -15.81 14.66 29.75
N GLY A 318 -15.62 13.89 30.83
CA GLY A 318 -14.71 12.77 30.91
C GLY A 318 -14.92 11.71 29.85
N TYR A 319 -13.80 11.13 29.43
CA TYR A 319 -13.63 9.75 28.98
C TYR A 319 -14.89 9.09 28.40
N SER A 320 -15.32 9.59 27.24
CA SER A 320 -16.12 8.80 26.31
C SER A 320 -15.44 8.84 24.96
N PHE A 321 -14.36 8.05 24.88
CA PHE A 321 -13.61 7.72 23.66
C PHE A 321 -14.48 7.01 22.58
N PHE A 322 -15.80 6.87 22.81
CA PHE A 322 -16.76 6.17 21.98
C PHE A 322 -17.59 7.06 21.02
N SER A 323 -17.32 8.37 20.92
CA SER A 323 -17.97 9.22 19.91
C SER A 323 -17.28 9.24 18.54
N SER A 324 -16.44 8.24 18.23
CA SER A 324 -15.81 8.08 16.92
C SER A 324 -16.83 7.94 15.79
N ALA A 325 -18.00 7.35 16.03
CA ALA A 325 -19.03 7.16 15.01
C ALA A 325 -19.67 8.49 14.52
N ARG A 326 -19.92 9.45 15.41
CA ARG A 326 -20.50 10.75 15.03
C ARG A 326 -19.48 11.69 14.38
N ALA A 327 -18.22 11.62 14.81
CA ALA A 327 -17.13 12.30 14.11
C ALA A 327 -16.96 11.72 12.69
N LEU A 328 -17.07 10.40 12.54
CA LEU A 328 -17.08 9.71 11.24
C LEU A 328 -18.25 10.15 10.37
N GLU A 329 -19.46 10.30 10.94
CA GLU A 329 -20.65 10.77 10.22
C GLU A 329 -20.53 12.23 9.78
N ARG A 330 -20.07 13.13 10.65
CA ARG A 330 -19.85 14.55 10.28
C ARG A 330 -18.73 14.71 9.26
N TRP A 331 -17.67 13.93 9.40
CA TRP A 331 -16.61 13.88 8.40
C TRP A 331 -17.14 13.33 7.07
N HIS A 332 -17.99 12.30 7.12
CA HIS A 332 -18.69 11.78 5.94
C HIS A 332 -19.55 12.84 5.25
N GLU A 333 -20.32 13.62 6.01
CA GLU A 333 -21.17 14.69 5.46
C GLU A 333 -20.33 15.77 4.79
N SER A 334 -19.25 16.23 5.43
CA SER A 334 -18.34 17.23 4.87
C SER A 334 -17.68 16.76 3.56
N VAL A 335 -17.23 15.51 3.53
CA VAL A 335 -16.50 14.91 2.41
C VAL A 335 -17.43 14.52 1.24
N ASN A 336 -18.72 14.30 1.50
CA ASN A 336 -19.71 14.08 0.44
C ASN A 336 -20.08 15.39 -0.28
N ILE A 337 -20.11 16.50 0.45
CA ILE A 337 -20.41 17.83 -0.11
C ILE A 337 -19.33 18.30 -1.09
N GLU A 338 -18.04 18.08 -0.80
CA GLU A 338 -16.95 18.46 -1.71
C GLU A 338 -16.92 17.62 -2.99
N HIS A 339 -17.23 16.31 -2.89
CA HIS A 339 -17.25 15.45 -4.06
C HIS A 339 -18.45 15.73 -4.99
N GLU A 340 -19.61 16.07 -4.43
CA GLU A 340 -20.76 16.54 -5.23
C GLU A 340 -20.42 17.85 -5.95
N ARG A 341 -19.61 18.73 -5.36
CA ARG A 341 -19.13 19.94 -6.04
C ARG A 341 -18.21 19.64 -7.22
N GLU A 342 -17.26 18.71 -7.06
CA GLU A 342 -16.38 18.28 -8.16
C GLU A 342 -17.14 17.59 -9.30
N GLN A 343 -18.18 16.79 -9.01
CA GLN A 343 -18.95 16.13 -10.07
C GLN A 343 -19.86 17.07 -10.87
N ILE A 344 -20.32 18.18 -10.28
CA ILE A 344 -21.21 19.12 -10.96
C ILE A 344 -20.42 20.09 -11.86
N GLY A 345 -19.08 20.09 -11.81
CA GLY A 345 -18.25 20.96 -12.66
C GLY A 345 -18.50 22.44 -12.41
N LEU A 346 -18.90 22.79 -11.18
CA LEU A 346 -19.03 24.16 -10.73
C LEU A 346 -17.67 24.63 -10.23
N ASP A 347 -16.87 25.16 -11.16
CA ASP A 347 -15.76 26.07 -10.84
C ASP A 347 -16.30 27.40 -10.28
#